data_AF-A0A6P8U958-F1
#
_entry.id   AF-A0A6P8U958-F1
#
_cell.length_a   1.000
_cell.length_b   1.000
_cell.length_c   1.000
_cell.angle_alpha   90.00
_cell.angle_beta   90.00
_cell.angle_gamma   90.00
#
_symmetry.space_group_name_H-M   'P 1'
#
loop_
_entity.id
_entity.type
_entity.pdbx_description
1 polymer ?
#
loop_
_entity_poly.entity_id
_entity_poly.type
_entity_poly.pdbx_seq_one_letter_code
_entity_poly.pdbx_strand_id
1 'polypeptide(L)'
;MPGQFDPGGGFRYKKYLVVLVLTDVLRIIPEIARSPEPAQSTLPSGSAHRRRRDRKQRWGKRGGLRNRLKLTPYRLALPSIFLANLRSIMNKMDEIRLCIVNHKRMMDCNIMIFTETWLSDVPNSAVELTGRNLFIADRSADDSVTSELSEDNAKQTAEILNLTSRIQELETWKNLTVQYDILTQAYTVLESNNTNLSAEVQELSKLNQELETWKNLTASCDNLTQAYTVLESNNTNLSAEVQELKTRNQELETWKNLTVRYDNLIQAYTVLGSNVKNLSKLNQELETKKKNLTQQIKNMETTWNELNVSRAQWSIDSYCLGNTDDKCQPCQFGWGLSQPSCYAINDPPSPGWKTWEEAREDCKGENSDLAVAHIPAEKNDIIDKYSPFSSGTNGYWIGLRVEDGEWKWVDGSDLTDSSFNADPVKGRCAISVLRENNWVSVSCGDHKQWICQKKALSLTV
;
A
#
# COMPACT_ATOMS: atom_id res chain seq x y z
N MET A 1 42.46 -110.18 -74.28
CA MET A 1 41.53 -110.38 -75.42
C MET A 1 40.11 -110.49 -74.87
N PRO A 2 39.11 -109.96 -75.58
CA PRO A 2 37.97 -109.27 -74.95
C PRO A 2 36.66 -110.06 -75.05
N GLY A 3 35.67 -109.64 -74.25
CA GLY A 3 34.26 -110.02 -74.35
C GLY A 3 33.61 -109.85 -72.98
N GLN A 4 32.47 -109.19 -72.78
CA GLN A 4 31.50 -108.66 -73.72
C GLN A 4 30.59 -107.70 -72.93
N PHE A 5 30.16 -106.62 -73.59
CA PHE A 5 29.20 -105.64 -73.08
C PHE A 5 27.80 -106.25 -72.93
N ASP A 6 27.11 -105.90 -71.86
CA ASP A 6 25.65 -105.67 -71.89
C ASP A 6 25.34 -104.37 -71.11
N PRO A 7 24.72 -103.34 -71.73
CA PRO A 7 24.49 -102.04 -71.13
C PRO A 7 23.09 -101.99 -70.50
N GLY A 8 23.01 -102.34 -69.22
CA GLY A 8 21.77 -102.26 -68.45
C GLY A 8 22.04 -101.74 -67.04
N GLY A 9 22.28 -100.44 -66.90
CA GLY A 9 22.57 -99.83 -65.60
C GLY A 9 22.37 -98.33 -65.62
N GLY A 10 21.11 -97.89 -65.62
CA GLY A 10 20.77 -96.50 -65.38
C GLY A 10 21.25 -96.09 -63.98
N PHE A 11 22.23 -95.18 -63.91
CA PHE A 11 22.62 -94.52 -62.67
C PHE A 11 21.43 -93.71 -62.14
N ARG A 12 20.66 -94.27 -61.20
CA ARG A 12 19.67 -93.53 -60.43
C ARG A 12 20.41 -92.65 -59.42
N TYR A 13 20.38 -91.34 -59.64
CA TYR A 13 20.84 -90.35 -58.67
C TYR A 13 19.85 -90.30 -57.49
N LYS A 14 20.25 -90.82 -56.33
CA LYS A 14 19.52 -90.56 -55.08
C LYS A 14 19.94 -89.20 -54.54
N LYS A 15 18.98 -88.29 -54.31
CA LYS A 15 19.21 -87.02 -53.60
C LYS A 15 18.68 -87.17 -52.18
N TYR A 16 19.53 -87.00 -51.19
CA TYR A 16 19.13 -87.04 -49.78
C TYR A 16 19.03 -85.63 -49.20
N LEU A 17 18.05 -85.43 -48.33
CA LEU A 17 17.78 -84.19 -47.60
C LEU A 17 18.00 -84.46 -46.10
N VAL A 18 18.97 -83.77 -45.49
CA VAL A 18 19.17 -83.79 -44.03
C VAL A 18 18.65 -82.47 -43.46
N VAL A 19 17.69 -82.55 -42.55
CA VAL A 19 17.08 -81.38 -41.89
C VAL A 19 17.41 -81.41 -40.40
N LEU A 20 17.97 -80.32 -39.90
CA LEU A 20 18.33 -80.12 -38.49
C LEU A 20 17.55 -78.93 -37.91
N VAL A 21 16.80 -79.17 -36.83
CA VAL A 21 15.91 -78.16 -36.20
C VAL A 21 16.37 -77.83 -34.78
N LEU A 22 16.48 -76.54 -34.46
CA LEU A 22 16.85 -76.08 -33.11
C LEU A 22 15.69 -76.30 -32.12
N THR A 23 15.99 -76.84 -30.94
CA THR A 23 14.98 -77.27 -29.96
C THR A 23 14.43 -76.16 -29.05
N ASP A 24 15.13 -75.03 -28.90
CA ASP A 24 14.71 -73.93 -28.02
C ASP A 24 14.01 -72.80 -28.79
N VAL A 25 12.71 -72.95 -29.05
CA VAL A 25 11.82 -71.83 -29.35
C VAL A 25 10.97 -71.61 -28.10
N LEU A 26 11.14 -70.44 -27.44
CA LEU A 26 10.46 -69.91 -26.24
C LEU A 26 11.31 -69.87 -24.94
N ARG A 27 12.16 -68.84 -24.81
CA ARG A 27 12.51 -68.27 -23.48
C ARG A 27 11.85 -66.89 -23.34
N ILE A 28 10.76 -66.83 -22.58
CA ILE A 28 10.15 -65.60 -22.06
C ILE A 28 11.08 -65.05 -20.96
N ILE A 29 11.32 -63.74 -20.94
CA ILE A 29 12.24 -63.07 -20.01
C ILE A 29 11.59 -62.93 -18.61
N PRO A 30 12.25 -63.38 -17.51
CA PRO A 30 11.70 -63.37 -16.15
C PRO A 30 11.96 -62.05 -15.40
N GLU A 31 11.42 -60.92 -15.88
CA GLU A 31 11.66 -59.58 -15.27
C GLU A 31 10.40 -58.74 -14.99
N ILE A 32 9.21 -59.35 -15.02
CA ILE A 32 7.93 -58.68 -14.64
C ILE A 32 7.51 -59.01 -13.18
N ALA A 33 8.27 -59.83 -12.46
CA ALA A 33 8.05 -60.05 -11.02
C ALA A 33 8.83 -59.02 -10.19
N ARG A 34 8.44 -57.75 -10.20
CA ARG A 34 8.78 -56.80 -9.13
C ARG A 34 7.79 -55.63 -9.09
N SER A 35 7.02 -55.58 -8.00
CA SER A 35 6.16 -54.44 -7.64
C SER A 35 7.03 -53.31 -7.05
N PRO A 36 6.80 -52.02 -7.35
CA PRO A 36 7.50 -50.93 -6.67
C PRO A 36 6.69 -50.44 -5.45
N GLU A 37 7.29 -50.54 -4.27
CA GLU A 37 6.86 -49.80 -3.06
C GLU A 37 7.30 -48.33 -3.12
N PRO A 38 6.64 -47.43 -2.34
CA PRO A 38 6.64 -45.99 -2.58
C PRO A 38 7.84 -45.28 -1.96
N ALA A 39 8.51 -44.42 -2.74
CA ALA A 39 9.47 -43.45 -2.23
C ALA A 39 8.81 -42.06 -2.12
N GLN A 40 8.66 -41.56 -0.89
CA GLN A 40 8.45 -40.15 -0.58
C GLN A 40 9.79 -39.41 -0.64
N SER A 41 9.83 -38.20 -1.22
CA SER A 41 10.30 -36.97 -0.55
C SER A 41 10.57 -35.82 -1.55
N THR A 42 9.82 -34.74 -1.36
CA THR A 42 10.22 -33.31 -1.38
C THR A 42 10.98 -32.70 -2.57
N LEU A 43 10.30 -31.72 -3.19
CA LEU A 43 10.83 -30.62 -4.01
C LEU A 43 11.82 -29.73 -3.24
N PRO A 44 12.66 -28.96 -3.97
CA PRO A 44 12.59 -27.52 -3.81
C PRO A 44 12.40 -26.74 -5.12
N SER A 45 11.70 -25.63 -4.94
CA SER A 45 11.43 -24.51 -5.85
C SER A 45 12.71 -23.89 -6.43
N GLY A 46 12.66 -23.48 -7.69
CA GLY A 46 13.70 -22.68 -8.34
C GLY A 46 13.49 -22.51 -9.84
N SER A 47 12.77 -21.47 -10.23
CA SER A 47 12.58 -21.05 -11.61
C SER A 47 13.88 -20.52 -12.24
N ALA A 48 14.30 -21.07 -13.38
CA ALA A 48 15.20 -20.38 -14.29
C ALA A 48 14.94 -20.79 -15.75
N HIS A 49 14.51 -19.81 -16.52
CA HIS A 49 14.23 -19.87 -17.95
C HIS A 49 15.52 -20.13 -18.74
N ARG A 50 15.60 -21.21 -19.53
CA ARG A 50 16.52 -21.32 -20.68
C ARG A 50 15.85 -22.03 -21.85
N ARG A 51 15.52 -21.27 -22.89
CA ARG A 51 15.31 -21.79 -24.25
C ARG A 51 16.67 -22.08 -24.88
N ARG A 52 16.83 -23.25 -25.50
CA ARG A 52 17.75 -23.47 -26.63
C ARG A 52 17.14 -24.47 -27.60
N ARG A 53 17.13 -24.07 -28.88
CA ARG A 53 16.56 -24.80 -30.03
C ARG A 53 17.47 -25.94 -30.51
N ASP A 54 16.79 -26.82 -31.24
CA ASP A 54 17.21 -27.70 -32.33
C ASP A 54 18.02 -28.97 -32.05
N ARG A 55 17.38 -30.11 -32.40
CA ARG A 55 17.97 -31.10 -33.30
C ARG A 55 16.90 -31.91 -34.02
N LYS A 56 16.87 -31.78 -35.35
CA LYS A 56 16.19 -32.68 -36.29
C LYS A 56 17.09 -33.89 -36.62
N GLN A 57 16.39 -34.98 -36.92
CA GLN A 57 16.73 -36.19 -37.71
C GLN A 57 17.27 -37.46 -37.02
N ARG A 58 16.57 -38.55 -37.39
CA ARG A 58 16.78 -39.97 -37.06
C ARG A 58 17.65 -40.63 -38.14
N TRP A 59 18.57 -41.52 -37.73
CA TRP A 59 18.88 -42.74 -38.48
C TRP A 59 19.08 -43.92 -37.52
N GLY A 60 18.44 -45.04 -37.84
CA GLY A 60 18.24 -46.18 -36.96
C GLY A 60 19.48 -47.05 -36.81
N LYS A 61 19.93 -47.23 -35.56
CA LYS A 61 20.85 -48.31 -35.17
C LYS A 61 20.05 -49.61 -34.97
N ARG A 62 20.72 -50.77 -35.11
CA ARG A 62 20.17 -52.15 -34.98
C ARG A 62 19.32 -52.43 -33.73
N GLY A 63 19.38 -51.57 -32.70
CA GLY A 63 18.42 -51.58 -31.59
C GLY A 63 16.97 -51.30 -32.00
N GLY A 64 16.73 -50.65 -33.15
CA GLY A 64 15.39 -50.35 -33.66
C GLY A 64 14.60 -51.59 -34.08
N LEU A 65 15.25 -52.66 -34.53
CA LEU A 65 14.57 -53.92 -34.82
C LEU A 65 14.17 -54.64 -33.54
N ARG A 66 15.07 -54.69 -32.53
CA ARG A 66 14.77 -55.24 -31.20
C ARG A 66 13.68 -54.45 -30.46
N ASN A 67 13.69 -53.12 -30.55
CA ASN A 67 12.62 -52.28 -30.00
C ASN A 67 11.32 -52.40 -30.80
N ARG A 68 11.37 -52.63 -32.12
CA ARG A 68 10.16 -52.92 -32.92
C ARG A 68 9.54 -54.27 -32.57
N LEU A 69 10.35 -55.29 -32.31
CA LEU A 69 9.89 -56.60 -31.84
C LEU A 69 9.28 -56.52 -30.44
N LYS A 70 9.81 -55.66 -29.55
CA LYS A 70 9.18 -55.37 -28.24
C LYS A 70 7.81 -54.70 -28.34
N LEU A 71 7.55 -53.96 -29.42
CA LEU A 71 6.30 -53.22 -29.64
C LEU A 71 5.25 -54.00 -30.44
N THR A 72 5.58 -55.18 -30.97
CA THR A 72 4.66 -56.01 -31.77
C THR A 72 4.79 -57.50 -31.38
N PRO A 73 4.25 -57.91 -30.22
CA PRO A 73 4.42 -59.26 -29.69
C PRO A 73 3.71 -60.36 -30.49
N TYR A 74 2.89 -60.01 -31.48
CA TYR A 74 2.09 -60.94 -32.29
C TYR A 74 2.65 -61.19 -33.70
N ARG A 75 3.77 -60.56 -34.07
CA ARG A 75 4.44 -60.82 -35.36
C ARG A 75 5.56 -61.84 -35.16
N LEU A 76 5.28 -63.11 -35.44
CA LEU A 76 6.28 -64.17 -35.41
C LEU A 76 7.37 -63.88 -36.47
N ALA A 77 8.63 -63.84 -36.04
CA ALA A 77 9.74 -63.77 -36.98
C ALA A 77 9.81 -65.09 -37.76
N LEU A 78 9.92 -65.02 -39.10
CA LEU A 78 10.16 -66.22 -39.91
C LEU A 78 11.45 -66.90 -39.41
N PRO A 79 11.47 -68.24 -39.24
CA PRO A 79 12.66 -68.95 -38.80
C PRO A 79 13.80 -68.69 -39.78
N SER A 80 14.99 -68.42 -39.25
CA SER A 80 16.20 -68.28 -40.06
C SER A 80 16.58 -69.66 -40.62
N ILE A 81 16.51 -69.79 -41.96
CA ILE A 81 16.86 -71.04 -42.66
C ILE A 81 18.27 -70.90 -43.25
N PHE A 82 19.12 -71.89 -42.97
CA PHE A 82 20.42 -72.05 -43.63
C PHE A 82 20.36 -73.25 -44.58
N LEU A 83 20.66 -73.03 -45.85
CA LEU A 83 20.65 -74.04 -46.90
C LEU A 83 22.05 -74.16 -47.49
N ALA A 84 22.59 -75.37 -47.52
CA ALA A 84 23.87 -75.65 -48.17
C ALA A 84 23.86 -77.00 -48.89
N ASN A 85 24.51 -77.06 -50.04
CA ASN A 85 24.77 -78.30 -50.76
C ASN A 85 26.20 -78.76 -50.40
N LEU A 86 26.31 -79.96 -49.84
CA LEU A 86 27.57 -80.56 -49.41
C LEU A 86 27.92 -81.70 -50.36
N ARG A 87 29.19 -81.78 -50.77
CA ARG A 87 29.69 -82.91 -51.55
C ARG A 87 29.85 -84.18 -50.71
N SER A 88 30.16 -84.02 -49.41
CA SER A 88 30.22 -85.07 -48.40
C SER A 88 29.95 -84.48 -47.02
N ILE A 89 28.89 -84.94 -46.33
CA ILE A 89 28.53 -84.47 -44.99
C ILE A 89 29.61 -84.86 -43.97
N MET A 90 30.09 -86.09 -44.02
CA MET A 90 31.06 -86.65 -43.07
C MET A 90 32.36 -85.84 -42.99
N ASN A 91 32.92 -85.44 -44.14
CA ASN A 91 34.17 -84.69 -44.19
C ASN A 91 34.05 -83.23 -43.74
N LYS A 92 32.82 -82.72 -43.60
CA LYS A 92 32.55 -81.31 -43.26
C LYS A 92 31.94 -81.12 -41.88
N MET A 93 31.68 -82.19 -41.12
CA MET A 93 31.04 -82.10 -39.80
C MET A 93 31.86 -81.28 -38.81
N ASP A 94 33.19 -81.38 -38.80
CA ASP A 94 34.04 -80.60 -37.88
C ASP A 94 34.09 -79.11 -38.25
N GLU A 95 34.11 -78.80 -39.55
CA GLU A 95 34.01 -77.43 -40.05
C GLU A 95 32.65 -76.80 -39.70
N ILE A 96 31.56 -77.56 -39.85
CA ILE A 96 30.20 -77.15 -39.50
C ILE A 96 30.07 -76.92 -37.98
N ARG A 97 30.63 -77.81 -37.16
CA ARG A 97 30.66 -77.67 -35.68
C ARG A 97 31.40 -76.41 -35.25
N LEU A 98 32.58 -76.14 -35.82
CA LEU A 98 33.34 -74.92 -35.55
C LEU A 98 32.60 -73.65 -36.01
N CYS A 99 31.95 -73.69 -37.18
CA CYS A 99 31.17 -72.56 -37.69
C CYS A 99 29.97 -72.24 -36.80
N ILE A 100 29.30 -73.24 -36.22
CA ILE A 100 28.17 -73.03 -35.31
C ILE A 100 28.60 -72.31 -34.03
N VAL A 101 29.80 -72.60 -33.52
CA VAL A 101 30.33 -71.97 -32.29
C VAL A 101 30.84 -70.55 -32.56
N ASN A 102 31.54 -70.32 -33.67
CA ASN A 102 32.23 -69.05 -33.92
C ASN A 102 31.46 -68.03 -34.77
N HIS A 103 30.44 -68.45 -35.52
CA HIS A 103 29.64 -67.55 -36.36
C HIS A 103 28.22 -67.39 -35.82
N LYS A 104 27.95 -66.22 -35.22
CA LYS A 104 26.63 -65.83 -34.68
C LYS A 104 25.48 -66.05 -35.66
N ARG A 105 25.73 -65.91 -36.96
CA ARG A 105 24.71 -66.06 -38.01
C ARG A 105 24.30 -67.51 -38.25
N MET A 106 25.18 -68.50 -38.02
CA MET A 106 24.83 -69.92 -38.06
C MET A 106 24.30 -70.41 -36.71
N MET A 107 24.85 -69.90 -35.60
CA MET A 107 24.35 -70.19 -34.25
C MET A 107 22.85 -69.92 -34.12
N ASP A 108 22.41 -68.75 -34.62
CA ASP A 108 21.03 -68.26 -34.51
C ASP A 108 20.09 -68.83 -35.60
N CYS A 109 20.50 -69.83 -36.40
CA CYS A 109 19.63 -70.47 -37.40
C CYS A 109 18.66 -71.47 -36.76
N ASN A 110 17.36 -71.31 -37.01
CA ASN A 110 16.30 -72.20 -36.53
C ASN A 110 16.27 -73.53 -37.29
N ILE A 111 16.52 -73.50 -38.61
CA ILE A 111 16.50 -74.69 -39.48
C ILE A 111 17.78 -74.70 -40.33
N MET A 112 18.49 -75.83 -40.35
CA MET A 112 19.61 -76.07 -41.26
C MET A 112 19.27 -77.23 -42.18
N ILE A 113 19.43 -77.02 -43.48
CA ILE A 113 19.16 -78.00 -44.52
C ILE A 113 20.43 -78.26 -45.30
N PHE A 114 20.89 -79.50 -45.24
CA PHE A 114 22.03 -79.98 -46.01
C PHE A 114 21.55 -80.96 -47.08
N THR A 115 21.91 -80.70 -48.33
CA THR A 115 21.65 -81.64 -49.43
C THR A 115 22.98 -82.25 -49.88
N GLU A 116 22.98 -83.56 -50.12
CA GLU A 116 24.15 -84.30 -50.59
C GLU A 116 23.78 -85.17 -51.79
N THR A 117 24.70 -85.25 -52.76
CA THR A 117 24.51 -86.00 -54.01
C THR A 117 24.92 -87.47 -53.91
N TRP A 118 25.62 -87.88 -52.85
CA TRP A 118 26.16 -89.24 -52.65
C TRP A 118 26.23 -89.63 -51.17
N LEU A 119 25.10 -89.95 -50.53
CA LEU A 119 25.14 -90.44 -49.15
C LEU A 119 25.51 -91.93 -49.16
N SER A 120 26.66 -92.29 -48.57
CA SER A 120 26.90 -93.66 -48.08
C SER A 120 26.08 -93.89 -46.81
N ASP A 121 25.76 -95.14 -46.45
CA ASP A 121 25.02 -95.43 -45.21
C ASP A 121 25.79 -94.90 -43.99
N VAL A 122 25.32 -93.78 -43.42
CA VAL A 122 25.90 -93.15 -42.24
C VAL A 122 24.93 -93.29 -41.08
N PRO A 123 25.36 -93.82 -39.92
CA PRO A 123 24.51 -93.92 -38.74
C PRO A 123 24.17 -92.54 -38.15
N ASN A 124 22.95 -92.39 -37.63
CA ASN A 124 22.40 -91.12 -37.11
C ASN A 124 23.30 -90.42 -36.08
N SER A 125 24.08 -91.17 -35.30
CA SER A 125 25.00 -90.63 -34.28
C SER A 125 26.18 -89.85 -34.87
N ALA A 126 26.58 -90.11 -36.12
CA ALA A 126 27.72 -89.45 -36.75
C ALA A 126 27.39 -88.03 -37.26
N VAL A 127 26.10 -87.71 -37.45
CA VAL A 127 25.61 -86.45 -38.03
C VAL A 127 24.90 -85.58 -36.98
N GLU A 128 24.87 -86.02 -35.72
CA GLU A 128 24.23 -85.30 -34.63
C GLU A 128 25.02 -84.03 -34.24
N LEU A 129 24.28 -82.94 -34.00
CA LEU A 129 24.79 -81.66 -33.51
C LEU A 129 24.11 -81.34 -32.17
N THR A 130 24.91 -80.87 -31.21
CA THR A 130 24.41 -80.56 -29.87
C THR A 130 23.27 -79.53 -29.91
N GLY A 131 22.12 -79.90 -29.33
CA GLY A 131 20.92 -79.04 -29.22
C GLY A 131 19.99 -79.01 -30.45
N ARG A 132 20.14 -79.93 -31.42
CA ARG A 132 19.31 -79.98 -32.64
C ARG A 132 18.79 -81.38 -32.97
N ASN A 133 17.54 -81.47 -33.45
CA ASN A 133 16.92 -82.72 -33.89
C ASN A 133 17.24 -83.02 -35.35
N LEU A 134 17.59 -84.28 -35.67
CA LEU A 134 17.98 -84.77 -37.00
C LEU A 134 16.81 -85.50 -37.69
N PHE A 135 16.54 -85.15 -38.95
CA PHE A 135 15.57 -85.83 -39.83
C PHE A 135 16.21 -86.22 -41.17
N ILE A 136 15.97 -87.47 -41.61
CA ILE A 136 16.41 -88.05 -42.90
C ILE A 136 15.19 -88.69 -43.59
N ALA A 137 15.05 -88.56 -44.92
CA ALA A 137 13.96 -89.17 -45.70
C ALA A 137 14.46 -89.83 -47.01
N ASP A 138 14.02 -91.08 -47.29
CA ASP A 138 14.25 -91.84 -48.55
C ASP A 138 12.90 -92.24 -49.19
N ARG A 139 12.86 -92.48 -50.52
CA ARG A 139 11.66 -92.88 -51.29
C ARG A 139 11.95 -94.11 -52.13
N SER A 140 11.28 -95.26 -51.89
CA SER A 140 11.01 -96.32 -52.88
C SER A 140 9.95 -97.32 -52.37
N ALA A 141 9.16 -97.87 -53.29
CA ALA A 141 8.01 -98.78 -53.12
C ALA A 141 8.36 -100.25 -53.40
N ASP A 142 7.50 -101.19 -52.97
CA ASP A 142 7.48 -102.63 -53.27
C ASP A 142 6.05 -103.17 -52.89
N ASP A 143 5.40 -104.18 -53.49
CA ASP A 143 5.90 -105.43 -54.06
C ASP A 143 4.86 -106.16 -54.96
N SER A 144 5.35 -107.16 -55.71
CA SER A 144 4.65 -108.10 -56.61
C SER A 144 5.00 -109.57 -56.25
N VAL A 145 4.60 -110.56 -57.09
CA VAL A 145 5.08 -112.00 -57.20
C VAL A 145 4.18 -113.03 -56.44
N THR A 146 3.38 -113.98 -57.00
CA THR A 146 3.37 -115.01 -58.10
C THR A 146 3.56 -116.47 -57.62
N SER A 147 2.91 -117.45 -58.31
CA SER A 147 3.27 -118.88 -58.55
C SER A 147 2.08 -119.84 -58.29
N GLU A 148 1.33 -120.38 -59.27
CA GLU A 148 1.55 -121.50 -60.24
C GLU A 148 1.82 -122.91 -59.66
N LEU A 149 0.87 -123.87 -59.78
CA LEU A 149 0.91 -125.08 -60.65
C LEU A 149 -0.21 -126.17 -60.40
N SER A 150 -0.91 -126.52 -61.50
CA SER A 150 -1.64 -127.75 -61.96
C SER A 150 -2.66 -128.48 -61.06
N GLU A 151 -3.97 -128.51 -61.35
CA GLU A 151 -4.73 -129.26 -62.40
C GLU A 151 -4.63 -130.79 -62.24
N ASP A 152 -5.51 -131.41 -61.43
CA ASP A 152 -6.69 -132.14 -61.97
C ASP A 152 -7.88 -132.22 -60.97
N ASN A 153 -8.12 -131.14 -60.20
CA ASN A 153 -9.37 -130.87 -59.47
C ASN A 153 -9.97 -129.49 -59.85
N ALA A 154 -9.56 -128.94 -61.00
CA ALA A 154 -9.53 -127.51 -61.33
C ALA A 154 -10.84 -126.83 -61.78
N LYS A 155 -11.97 -127.53 -61.88
CA LYS A 155 -13.26 -126.84 -62.13
C LYS A 155 -13.98 -126.40 -60.85
N GLN A 156 -13.83 -127.16 -59.76
CA GLN A 156 -14.46 -126.81 -58.48
C GLN A 156 -13.61 -125.84 -57.64
N THR A 157 -12.28 -125.88 -57.79
CA THR A 157 -11.37 -124.99 -57.04
C THR A 157 -11.18 -123.61 -57.69
N ALA A 158 -11.36 -123.46 -59.00
CA ALA A 158 -11.34 -122.16 -59.70
C ALA A 158 -12.60 -121.30 -59.41
N GLU A 159 -13.75 -121.95 -59.23
CA GLU A 159 -15.01 -121.27 -58.85
C GLU A 159 -14.96 -120.78 -57.39
N ILE A 160 -14.37 -121.58 -56.48
CA ILE A 160 -14.11 -121.18 -55.10
C ILE A 160 -13.11 -120.03 -55.02
N LEU A 161 -12.00 -120.06 -55.78
CA LEU A 161 -11.00 -118.97 -55.81
C LEU A 161 -11.59 -117.65 -56.35
N ASN A 162 -12.40 -117.70 -57.41
CA ASN A 162 -13.12 -116.55 -57.96
C ASN A 162 -14.14 -115.98 -56.95
N LEU A 163 -14.86 -116.86 -56.23
CA LEU A 163 -15.76 -116.45 -55.16
C LEU A 163 -15.00 -115.82 -53.97
N THR A 164 -13.82 -116.32 -53.57
CA THR A 164 -12.99 -115.66 -52.55
C THR A 164 -12.45 -114.30 -52.99
N SER A 165 -12.08 -114.12 -54.26
CA SER A 165 -11.66 -112.81 -54.80
C SER A 165 -12.82 -111.79 -54.79
N ARG A 166 -14.03 -112.22 -55.17
CA ARG A 166 -15.26 -111.40 -55.06
C ARG A 166 -15.63 -111.11 -53.61
N ILE A 167 -15.40 -112.04 -52.68
CA ILE A 167 -15.60 -111.80 -51.24
C ILE A 167 -14.60 -110.76 -50.73
N GLN A 168 -13.32 -110.83 -51.12
CA GLN A 168 -12.32 -109.80 -50.79
C GLN A 168 -12.68 -108.43 -51.38
N GLU A 169 -13.20 -108.36 -52.61
CA GLU A 169 -13.73 -107.11 -53.18
C GLU A 169 -14.94 -106.58 -52.38
N LEU A 170 -15.85 -107.45 -51.95
CA LEU A 170 -16.97 -107.05 -51.10
C LEU A 170 -16.51 -106.56 -49.72
N GLU A 171 -15.42 -107.11 -49.18
CA GLU A 171 -14.81 -106.64 -47.93
C GLU A 171 -14.12 -105.28 -48.08
N THR A 172 -13.45 -105.01 -49.21
CA THR A 172 -12.90 -103.68 -49.50
C THR A 172 -13.99 -102.63 -49.68
N TRP A 173 -15.10 -102.98 -50.35
CA TRP A 173 -16.28 -102.11 -50.44
C TRP A 173 -16.89 -101.82 -49.06
N LYS A 174 -17.01 -102.83 -48.18
CA LYS A 174 -17.46 -102.61 -46.79
C LYS A 174 -16.54 -101.67 -46.02
N ASN A 175 -15.22 -101.83 -46.13
CA ASN A 175 -14.24 -100.94 -45.49
C ASN A 175 -14.35 -99.51 -46.04
N LEU A 176 -14.57 -99.35 -47.35
CA LEU A 176 -14.79 -98.06 -47.98
C LEU A 176 -16.07 -97.39 -47.48
N THR A 177 -17.16 -98.15 -47.29
CA THR A 177 -18.40 -97.63 -46.70
C THR A 177 -18.18 -97.13 -45.27
N VAL A 178 -17.45 -97.90 -44.45
CA VAL A 178 -17.08 -97.48 -43.08
C VAL A 178 -16.23 -96.20 -43.09
N GLN A 179 -15.25 -96.08 -43.99
CA GLN A 179 -14.47 -94.85 -44.11
C GLN A 179 -15.32 -93.65 -44.58
N TYR A 180 -16.27 -93.88 -45.48
CA TYR A 180 -17.21 -92.85 -45.93
C TYR A 180 -18.12 -92.39 -44.77
N ASP A 181 -18.60 -93.31 -43.95
CA ASP A 181 -19.41 -92.99 -42.77
C ASP A 181 -18.61 -92.19 -41.73
N ILE A 182 -17.35 -92.58 -41.46
CA ILE A 182 -16.44 -91.84 -40.56
C ILE A 182 -16.18 -90.43 -41.10
N LEU A 183 -15.91 -90.30 -42.41
CA LEU A 183 -15.69 -89.01 -43.05
C LEU A 183 -16.93 -88.12 -42.98
N THR A 184 -18.11 -88.71 -43.11
CA THR A 184 -19.40 -88.00 -43.03
C THR A 184 -19.65 -87.52 -41.60
N GLN A 185 -19.38 -88.36 -40.60
CA GLN A 185 -19.42 -87.94 -39.19
C GLN A 185 -18.44 -86.80 -38.91
N ALA A 186 -17.18 -86.93 -39.37
CA ALA A 186 -16.19 -85.86 -39.22
C ALA A 186 -16.62 -84.55 -39.90
N TYR A 187 -17.27 -84.63 -41.07
CA TYR A 187 -17.82 -83.47 -41.76
C TYR A 187 -18.94 -82.80 -40.94
N THR A 188 -19.90 -83.56 -40.40
CA THR A 188 -20.97 -82.99 -39.57
C THR A 188 -20.44 -82.33 -38.30
N VAL A 189 -19.38 -82.90 -37.70
CA VAL A 189 -18.67 -82.28 -36.55
C VAL A 189 -18.00 -80.98 -36.98
N LEU A 190 -17.29 -80.96 -38.11
CA LEU A 190 -16.68 -79.74 -38.64
C LEU A 190 -17.71 -78.66 -38.97
N GLU A 191 -18.86 -79.05 -39.53
CA GLU A 191 -19.96 -78.14 -39.83
C GLU A 191 -20.55 -77.53 -38.55
N SER A 192 -20.77 -78.34 -37.51
CA SER A 192 -21.21 -77.86 -36.20
C SER A 192 -20.19 -76.93 -35.53
N ASN A 193 -18.89 -77.20 -35.69
CA ASN A 193 -17.85 -76.31 -35.19
C ASN A 193 -17.83 -74.98 -35.97
N ASN A 194 -18.07 -75.02 -37.27
CA ASN A 194 -18.11 -73.81 -38.10
C ASN A 194 -19.34 -72.94 -37.78
N THR A 195 -20.49 -73.54 -37.48
CA THR A 195 -21.67 -72.78 -37.01
C THR A 195 -21.44 -72.18 -35.63
N ASN A 196 -20.81 -72.91 -34.71
CA ASN A 196 -20.41 -72.39 -33.39
C ASN A 196 -19.43 -71.22 -33.50
N LEU A 197 -18.37 -71.37 -34.30
CA LEU A 197 -17.40 -70.29 -34.56
C LEU A 197 -18.06 -69.08 -35.21
N SER A 198 -19.02 -69.29 -36.13
CA SER A 198 -19.78 -68.20 -36.73
C SER A 198 -20.62 -67.45 -35.70
N ALA A 199 -21.23 -68.15 -34.74
CA ALA A 199 -21.98 -67.55 -33.64
C ALA A 199 -21.06 -66.72 -32.72
N GLU A 200 -19.88 -67.24 -32.33
CA GLU A 200 -18.90 -66.50 -31.54
C GLU A 200 -18.42 -65.22 -32.24
N VAL A 201 -18.19 -65.28 -33.56
CA VAL A 201 -17.82 -64.10 -34.35
C VAL A 201 -18.93 -63.05 -34.36
N GLN A 202 -20.20 -63.46 -34.44
CA GLN A 202 -21.33 -62.53 -34.34
C GLN A 202 -21.39 -61.87 -32.96
N GLU A 203 -21.15 -62.61 -31.88
CA GLU A 203 -21.13 -62.07 -30.52
C GLU A 203 -19.98 -61.07 -30.32
N LEU A 204 -18.76 -61.40 -30.80
CA LEU A 204 -17.63 -60.49 -30.79
C LEU A 204 -17.90 -59.21 -31.60
N SER A 205 -18.63 -59.31 -32.71
CA SER A 205 -19.01 -58.14 -33.50
C SER A 205 -19.96 -57.21 -32.72
N LYS A 206 -20.90 -57.78 -31.96
CA LYS A 206 -21.81 -57.04 -31.09
C LYS A 206 -21.05 -56.34 -29.96
N LEU A 207 -20.13 -57.07 -29.30
CA LEU A 207 -19.29 -56.50 -28.25
C LEU A 207 -18.40 -55.37 -28.77
N ASN A 208 -17.86 -55.50 -30.00
CA ASN A 208 -17.07 -54.45 -30.62
C ASN A 208 -17.90 -53.20 -30.95
N GLN A 209 -19.17 -53.35 -31.34
CA GLN A 209 -20.09 -52.21 -31.49
C GLN A 209 -20.35 -51.51 -30.14
N GLU A 210 -20.55 -52.27 -29.06
CA GLU A 210 -20.68 -51.71 -27.71
C GLU A 210 -19.42 -50.93 -27.29
N LEU A 211 -18.22 -51.46 -27.59
CA LEU A 211 -16.96 -50.78 -27.30
C LEU A 211 -16.85 -49.41 -28.01
N GLU A 212 -17.32 -49.30 -29.26
CA GLU A 212 -17.34 -48.01 -29.97
C GLU A 212 -18.28 -46.99 -29.31
N THR A 213 -19.42 -47.43 -28.76
CA THR A 213 -20.31 -46.54 -27.99
C THR A 213 -19.63 -46.01 -26.73
N TRP A 214 -18.86 -46.86 -26.04
CA TRP A 214 -18.07 -46.46 -24.87
C TRP A 214 -16.97 -45.45 -25.21
N LYS A 215 -16.32 -45.58 -26.37
CA LYS A 215 -15.33 -44.59 -26.84
C LYS A 215 -15.99 -43.22 -27.07
N ASN A 216 -17.17 -43.18 -27.69
CA ASN A 216 -17.91 -41.93 -27.90
C ASN A 216 -18.34 -41.29 -26.58
N LEU A 217 -18.78 -42.10 -25.61
CA LEU A 217 -19.11 -41.62 -24.26
C LEU A 217 -17.87 -41.07 -23.54
N THR A 218 -16.72 -41.74 -23.66
CA THR A 218 -15.45 -41.28 -23.08
C THR A 218 -15.04 -39.92 -23.66
N ALA A 219 -15.13 -39.75 -24.99
CA ALA A 219 -14.86 -38.48 -25.63
C ALA A 219 -15.83 -37.36 -25.18
N SER A 220 -17.11 -37.71 -24.92
CA SER A 220 -18.07 -36.77 -24.35
C SER A 220 -17.71 -36.37 -22.93
N CYS A 221 -17.29 -37.33 -22.09
CA CYS A 221 -16.79 -37.06 -20.74
C CYS A 221 -15.54 -36.17 -20.75
N ASP A 222 -14.61 -36.39 -21.70
CA ASP A 222 -13.41 -35.56 -21.85
C ASP A 222 -13.78 -34.12 -22.24
N ASN A 223 -14.72 -33.93 -23.18
CA ASN A 223 -15.22 -32.60 -23.55
C ASN A 223 -15.90 -31.89 -22.38
N LEU A 224 -16.70 -32.60 -21.58
CA LEU A 224 -17.32 -32.06 -20.37
C LEU A 224 -16.28 -31.68 -19.32
N THR A 225 -15.24 -32.50 -19.16
CA THR A 225 -14.13 -32.21 -18.24
C THR A 225 -13.39 -30.94 -18.67
N GLN A 226 -13.12 -30.78 -19.97
CA GLN A 226 -12.53 -29.54 -20.50
C GLN A 226 -13.44 -28.33 -20.23
N ALA A 227 -14.73 -28.44 -20.51
CA ALA A 227 -15.69 -27.37 -20.22
C ALA A 227 -15.71 -27.00 -18.73
N TYR A 228 -15.64 -27.99 -17.83
CA TYR A 228 -15.54 -27.77 -16.39
C TYR A 228 -14.27 -27.00 -16.01
N THR A 229 -13.10 -27.40 -16.52
CA THR A 229 -11.84 -26.68 -16.21
C THR A 229 -11.84 -25.23 -16.70
N VAL A 230 -12.49 -24.97 -17.84
CA VAL A 230 -12.68 -23.60 -18.34
C VAL A 230 -13.58 -22.81 -17.38
N LEU A 231 -14.71 -23.38 -16.96
CA LEU A 231 -15.61 -22.74 -15.99
C LEU A 231 -14.92 -22.47 -14.65
N GLU A 232 -14.10 -23.41 -14.18
CA GLU A 232 -13.31 -23.25 -12.96
C GLU A 232 -12.32 -22.08 -13.07
N SER A 233 -11.61 -21.98 -14.19
CA SER A 233 -10.71 -20.85 -14.46
C SER A 233 -11.46 -19.51 -14.50
N ASN A 234 -12.64 -19.46 -15.13
CA ASN A 234 -13.48 -18.28 -15.16
C ASN A 234 -13.95 -17.88 -13.77
N ASN A 235 -14.32 -18.84 -12.93
CA ASN A 235 -14.74 -18.58 -11.56
C ASN A 235 -13.59 -18.03 -10.70
N THR A 236 -12.36 -18.54 -10.90
CA THR A 236 -11.17 -17.98 -10.23
C THR A 236 -10.87 -16.55 -10.68
N ASN A 237 -11.01 -16.25 -11.98
CA ASN A 237 -10.84 -14.89 -12.52
C ASN A 237 -11.90 -13.93 -11.96
N LEU A 238 -13.17 -14.34 -11.96
CA LEU A 238 -14.27 -13.55 -11.39
C LEU A 238 -14.07 -13.31 -9.89
N SER A 239 -13.63 -14.33 -9.14
CA SER A 239 -13.30 -14.17 -7.73
C SER A 239 -12.16 -13.16 -7.52
N ALA A 240 -11.15 -13.13 -8.38
CA ALA A 240 -10.07 -12.15 -8.31
C ALA A 240 -10.58 -10.73 -8.59
N GLU A 241 -11.41 -10.55 -9.61
CA GLU A 241 -12.02 -9.25 -9.96
C GLU A 241 -12.90 -8.72 -8.81
N VAL A 242 -13.67 -9.60 -8.16
CA VAL A 242 -14.47 -9.24 -6.98
C VAL A 242 -13.58 -8.76 -5.82
N GLN A 243 -12.43 -9.40 -5.56
CA GLN A 243 -11.50 -8.93 -4.54
C GLN A 243 -10.89 -7.57 -4.89
N GLU A 244 -10.56 -7.34 -6.16
CA GLU A 244 -10.04 -6.05 -6.62
C GLU A 244 -11.06 -4.93 -6.45
N LEU A 245 -12.33 -5.18 -6.84
CA LEU A 245 -13.43 -4.25 -6.62
C LEU A 245 -13.67 -3.97 -5.15
N LYS A 246 -13.51 -4.97 -4.27
CA LYS A 246 -13.62 -4.80 -2.82
C LYS A 246 -12.52 -3.86 -2.29
N THR A 247 -11.28 -4.01 -2.75
CA THR A 247 -10.17 -3.11 -2.39
C THR A 247 -10.44 -1.69 -2.88
N ARG A 248 -10.88 -1.51 -4.14
CA ARG A 248 -11.27 -0.19 -4.67
C ARG A 248 -12.39 0.47 -3.87
N ASN A 249 -13.38 -0.30 -3.42
CA ASN A 249 -14.43 0.21 -2.54
C ASN A 249 -13.91 0.64 -1.17
N GLN A 250 -12.93 -0.06 -0.60
CA GLN A 250 -12.27 0.36 0.64
C GLN A 250 -11.49 1.67 0.45
N GLU A 251 -10.81 1.85 -0.69
CA GLU A 251 -10.15 3.11 -1.03
C GLU A 251 -11.16 4.26 -1.17
N LEU A 252 -12.33 4.02 -1.76
CA LEU A 252 -13.42 5.00 -1.85
C LEU A 252 -13.92 5.43 -0.46
N GLU A 253 -13.91 4.56 0.56
CA GLU A 253 -14.23 4.97 1.93
C GLU A 253 -13.20 5.96 2.51
N THR A 254 -11.93 5.86 2.11
CA THR A 254 -10.90 6.85 2.53
C THR A 254 -11.16 8.24 1.95
N TRP A 255 -11.77 8.32 0.76
CA TRP A 255 -12.17 9.60 0.17
C TRP A 255 -13.26 10.30 0.98
N LYS A 256 -14.17 9.57 1.63
CA LYS A 256 -15.17 10.19 2.54
C LYS A 256 -14.51 10.91 3.70
N ASN A 257 -13.45 10.35 4.28
CA ASN A 257 -12.69 11.02 5.33
C ASN A 257 -12.02 12.30 4.83
N LEU A 258 -11.55 12.33 3.58
CA LEU A 258 -11.01 13.54 2.97
C LEU A 258 -12.10 14.60 2.77
N THR A 259 -13.31 14.21 2.35
CA THR A 259 -14.47 15.11 2.24
C THR A 259 -14.77 15.79 3.57
N VAL A 260 -14.83 15.03 4.66
CA VAL A 260 -15.05 15.60 6.01
C VAL A 260 -13.93 16.57 6.40
N ARG A 261 -12.67 16.26 6.08
CA ARG A 261 -11.55 17.19 6.33
C ARG A 261 -11.68 18.47 5.51
N TYR A 262 -12.11 18.36 4.26
CA TYR A 262 -12.34 19.52 3.40
C TYR A 262 -13.49 20.39 3.93
N ASP A 263 -14.58 19.80 4.39
CA ASP A 263 -15.70 20.52 5.00
C ASP A 263 -15.28 21.23 6.30
N ASN A 264 -14.50 20.56 7.17
CA ASN A 264 -13.93 21.18 8.36
C ASN A 264 -13.02 22.37 8.03
N LEU A 265 -12.23 22.26 6.95
CA LEU A 265 -11.37 23.34 6.48
C LEU A 265 -12.19 24.52 5.96
N ILE A 266 -13.27 24.27 5.20
CA ILE A 266 -14.20 25.31 4.74
C ILE A 266 -14.81 26.02 5.95
N GLN A 267 -15.26 25.29 6.97
CA GLN A 267 -15.80 25.89 8.20
C GLN A 267 -14.77 26.75 8.93
N ALA A 268 -13.53 26.28 9.07
CA ALA A 268 -12.46 27.07 9.67
C ALA A 268 -12.19 28.37 8.87
N TYR A 269 -12.22 28.29 7.54
CA TYR A 269 -12.04 29.45 6.67
C TYR A 269 -13.18 30.47 6.80
N THR A 270 -14.44 30.02 6.90
CA THR A 270 -15.58 30.94 7.08
C THR A 270 -15.55 31.64 8.44
N VAL A 271 -15.15 30.93 9.50
CA VAL A 271 -14.92 31.52 10.84
C VAL A 271 -13.76 32.52 10.82
N LEU A 272 -12.67 32.21 10.13
CA LEU A 272 -11.56 33.17 9.97
C LEU A 272 -12.04 34.43 9.23
N GLY A 273 -12.86 34.27 8.18
CA GLY A 273 -13.46 35.38 7.45
C GLY A 273 -14.36 36.27 8.31
N SER A 274 -15.15 35.71 9.23
CA SER A 274 -15.98 36.51 10.15
C SER A 274 -15.12 37.27 11.16
N ASN A 275 -14.06 36.65 11.68
CA ASN A 275 -13.11 37.29 12.60
C ASN A 275 -12.40 38.48 11.95
N VAL A 276 -11.97 38.36 10.70
CA VAL A 276 -11.37 39.46 9.94
C VAL A 276 -12.35 40.63 9.77
N LYS A 277 -13.63 40.35 9.48
CA LYS A 277 -14.66 41.40 9.39
C LYS A 277 -14.87 42.11 10.73
N ASN A 278 -14.91 41.36 11.84
CA ASN A 278 -15.06 41.93 13.18
C ASN A 278 -13.87 42.81 13.56
N LEU A 279 -12.63 42.36 13.28
CA LEU A 279 -11.42 43.15 13.52
C LEU A 279 -11.38 44.42 12.66
N SER A 280 -11.81 44.34 11.40
CA SER A 280 -11.94 45.51 10.52
C SER A 280 -12.91 46.55 11.10
N LYS A 281 -14.07 46.11 11.59
CA LYS A 281 -15.06 46.99 12.24
C LYS A 281 -14.48 47.66 13.50
N LEU A 282 -13.82 46.88 14.36
CA LEU A 282 -13.20 47.40 15.58
C LEU A 282 -12.11 48.45 15.26
N ASN A 283 -11.31 48.22 14.23
CA ASN A 283 -10.29 49.18 13.79
C ASN A 283 -10.92 50.48 13.31
N GLN A 284 -12.04 50.43 12.58
CA GLN A 284 -12.77 51.64 12.17
C GLN A 284 -13.31 52.41 13.38
N GLU A 285 -13.84 51.72 14.39
CA GLU A 285 -14.30 52.35 15.65
C GLU A 285 -13.15 52.97 16.45
N LEU A 286 -11.97 52.37 16.44
CA LEU A 286 -10.78 52.94 17.08
C LEU A 286 -10.31 54.20 16.35
N GLU A 287 -10.31 54.21 15.02
CA GLU A 287 -9.94 55.39 14.23
C GLU A 287 -10.91 56.57 14.44
N THR A 288 -12.21 56.32 14.59
CA THR A 288 -13.17 57.39 14.90
C THR A 288 -12.95 57.95 16.30
N LYS A 289 -12.71 57.08 17.31
CA LYS A 289 -12.36 57.52 18.67
C LYS A 289 -11.08 58.34 18.70
N LYS A 290 -10.04 57.91 17.97
CA LYS A 290 -8.77 58.64 17.86
C LYS A 290 -8.97 60.04 17.28
N LYS A 291 -9.73 60.17 16.19
CA LYS A 291 -10.05 61.48 15.60
C LYS A 291 -10.81 62.38 16.58
N ASN A 292 -11.80 61.84 17.30
CA ASN A 292 -12.57 62.60 18.29
C ASN A 292 -11.66 63.12 19.42
N LEU A 293 -10.85 62.25 20.01
CA LEU A 293 -9.91 62.64 21.08
C LEU A 293 -8.90 63.68 20.59
N THR A 294 -8.39 63.55 19.37
CA THR A 294 -7.47 64.53 18.78
C THR A 294 -8.15 65.90 18.63
N GLN A 295 -9.43 65.93 18.25
CA GLN A 295 -10.18 67.18 18.15
C GLN A 295 -10.42 67.80 19.52
N GLN A 296 -10.73 67.00 20.54
CA GLN A 296 -10.88 67.49 21.90
C GLN A 296 -9.60 68.13 22.42
N ILE A 297 -8.44 67.49 22.18
CA ILE A 297 -7.13 68.05 22.56
C ILE A 297 -6.92 69.41 21.89
N LYS A 298 -7.13 69.52 20.57
CA LYS A 298 -7.00 70.79 19.85
C LYS A 298 -7.91 71.88 20.40
N ASN A 299 -9.16 71.54 20.72
CA ASN A 299 -10.11 72.50 21.28
C ASN A 299 -9.68 72.96 22.69
N MET A 300 -9.12 72.07 23.50
CA MET A 300 -8.58 72.43 24.82
C MET A 300 -7.33 73.30 24.68
N GLU A 301 -6.45 73.02 23.73
CA GLU A 301 -5.28 73.85 23.44
C GLU A 301 -5.67 75.25 22.98
N THR A 302 -6.66 75.39 22.09
CA THR A 302 -7.12 76.70 21.61
C THR A 302 -7.74 77.52 22.73
N THR A 303 -8.61 76.92 23.53
CA THR A 303 -9.25 77.60 24.67
C THR A 303 -8.25 78.01 25.75
N TRP A 304 -7.24 77.17 26.02
CA TRP A 304 -6.15 77.52 26.94
C TRP A 304 -5.29 78.68 26.41
N ASN A 305 -4.95 78.66 25.13
CA ASN A 305 -4.21 79.75 24.49
C ASN A 305 -5.00 81.06 24.52
N GLU A 306 -6.29 81.04 24.20
CA GLU A 306 -7.18 82.19 24.30
C GLU A 306 -7.23 82.74 25.72
N LEU A 307 -7.42 81.88 26.73
CA LEU A 307 -7.44 82.28 28.14
C LEU A 307 -6.12 82.93 28.58
N ASN A 308 -4.99 82.38 28.15
CA ASN A 308 -3.68 82.94 28.46
C ASN A 308 -3.46 84.30 27.82
N VAL A 309 -3.85 84.47 26.55
CA VAL A 309 -3.79 85.75 25.85
C VAL A 309 -4.67 86.78 26.57
N SER A 310 -5.90 86.42 26.93
CA SER A 310 -6.79 87.30 27.69
C SER A 310 -6.22 87.66 29.07
N ARG A 311 -5.58 86.72 29.78
CA ARG A 311 -4.96 86.98 31.09
C ARG A 311 -3.75 87.91 30.98
N ALA A 312 -2.93 87.72 29.95
CA ALA A 312 -1.82 88.62 29.65
C ALA A 312 -2.32 90.02 29.30
N GLN A 313 -3.34 90.12 28.45
CA GLN A 313 -3.96 91.40 28.09
C GLN A 313 -4.53 92.12 29.32
N TRP A 314 -5.27 91.42 30.19
CA TRP A 314 -5.78 92.00 31.44
C TRP A 314 -4.66 92.52 32.35
N SER A 315 -3.54 91.79 32.42
CA SER A 315 -2.38 92.22 33.21
C SER A 315 -1.77 93.50 32.63
N ILE A 316 -1.68 93.61 31.30
CA ILE A 316 -1.23 94.84 30.63
C ILE A 316 -2.22 95.97 30.91
N ASP A 317 -3.52 95.74 30.71
CA ASP A 317 -4.57 96.74 30.92
C ASP A 317 -4.65 97.21 32.38
N SER A 318 -4.28 96.38 33.37
CA SER A 318 -4.34 96.75 34.79
C SER A 318 -3.15 97.59 35.27
N TYR A 319 -1.97 97.33 34.71
CA TYR A 319 -0.71 97.97 35.13
C TYR A 319 -0.20 99.06 34.16
N CYS A 320 -0.74 99.12 32.95
CA CYS A 320 -0.25 99.98 31.86
C CYS A 320 -1.36 100.88 31.26
N LEU A 321 -2.19 101.54 32.10
CA LEU A 321 -3.24 102.45 31.62
C LEU A 321 -2.70 103.82 31.21
N GLY A 322 -2.82 104.16 29.92
CA GLY A 322 -2.68 105.53 29.41
C GLY A 322 -2.17 105.61 27.98
N ASN A 323 -2.97 106.25 27.10
CA ASN A 323 -2.77 106.44 25.65
C ASN A 323 -1.64 107.43 25.29
N THR A 324 -0.68 107.63 26.19
CA THR A 324 0.49 108.52 26.03
C THR A 324 1.64 107.96 26.87
N ASP A 325 2.70 107.52 26.18
CA ASP A 325 4.03 107.11 26.67
C ASP A 325 4.11 105.92 27.65
N ASP A 326 4.07 104.69 27.10
CA ASP A 326 4.88 103.47 27.40
C ASP A 326 5.32 103.09 28.83
N LYS A 327 4.82 103.71 29.90
CA LYS A 327 5.31 103.46 31.28
C LYS A 327 4.30 102.72 32.13
N CYS A 328 4.34 101.39 32.03
CA CYS A 328 3.73 100.49 33.01
C CYS A 328 4.22 100.82 34.43
N GLN A 329 3.32 100.83 35.39
CA GLN A 329 3.65 101.11 36.79
C GLN A 329 3.82 99.81 37.59
N PRO A 330 4.66 99.78 38.64
CA PRO A 330 4.80 98.61 39.52
C PRO A 330 3.50 98.22 40.24
N CYS A 331 2.56 99.16 40.40
CA CYS A 331 1.28 98.96 41.06
C CYS A 331 0.12 99.09 40.07
N GLN A 332 -0.94 98.32 40.31
CA GLN A 332 -2.19 98.42 39.56
C GLN A 332 -2.78 99.82 39.72
N PHE A 333 -3.52 100.28 38.72
CA PHE A 333 -4.21 101.56 38.81
C PHE A 333 -5.11 101.64 40.06
N GLY A 334 -5.05 102.76 40.78
CA GLY A 334 -5.74 102.95 42.06
C GLY A 334 -4.95 102.50 43.29
N TRP A 335 -3.80 101.83 43.13
CA TRP A 335 -2.95 101.39 44.23
C TRP A 335 -1.73 102.32 44.41
N GLY A 336 -1.47 102.75 45.64
CA GLY A 336 -0.31 103.57 45.98
C GLY A 336 0.95 102.72 46.15
N LEU A 337 2.06 103.14 45.54
CA LEU A 337 3.36 102.47 45.66
C LEU A 337 4.10 102.91 46.94
N SER A 338 4.42 101.94 47.79
CA SER A 338 5.39 102.08 48.89
C SER A 338 6.27 100.83 48.90
N GLN A 339 7.41 100.92 48.20
CA GLN A 339 8.28 99.78 47.91
C GLN A 339 8.61 98.98 49.18
N PRO A 340 8.50 97.64 49.16
CA PRO A 340 8.33 96.78 47.98
C PRO A 340 6.86 96.47 47.61
N SER A 341 5.89 97.17 48.19
CA SER A 341 4.47 96.81 48.10
C SER A 341 3.58 97.92 47.52
N CYS A 342 2.38 97.52 47.11
CA CYS A 342 1.30 98.37 46.66
C CYS A 342 0.19 98.31 47.70
N TYR A 343 -0.40 99.46 48.02
CA TYR A 343 -1.46 99.57 49.03
C TYR A 343 -2.71 100.24 48.45
N ALA A 344 -3.88 99.77 48.87
CA ALA A 344 -5.17 100.38 48.55
C ALA A 344 -5.89 100.75 49.84
N ILE A 345 -6.40 101.98 49.88
CA ILE A 345 -7.26 102.47 50.97
C ILE A 345 -8.69 102.19 50.56
N ASN A 346 -9.41 101.44 51.38
CA ASN A 346 -10.82 101.18 51.19
C ASN A 346 -11.61 101.90 52.28
N ASP A 347 -12.18 103.05 51.91
CA ASP A 347 -12.80 104.02 52.81
C ASP A 347 -14.28 104.31 52.50
N PRO A 348 -15.14 103.30 52.26
CA PRO A 348 -16.54 103.54 51.89
C PRO A 348 -17.29 104.31 52.99
N PRO A 349 -18.33 105.09 52.62
CA PRO A 349 -19.19 105.73 53.61
C PRO A 349 -19.95 104.69 54.44
N SER A 350 -20.18 104.98 55.72
CA SER A 350 -21.04 104.16 56.57
C SER A 350 -22.44 104.03 55.95
N PRO A 351 -23.03 102.82 55.87
CA PRO A 351 -22.70 101.59 56.60
C PRO A 351 -21.75 100.61 55.89
N GLY A 352 -20.99 101.03 54.87
CA GLY A 352 -20.12 100.15 54.07
C GLY A 352 -18.84 99.66 54.75
N TRP A 353 -18.64 99.95 56.04
CA TRP A 353 -17.50 99.49 56.82
C TRP A 353 -17.60 98.00 57.09
N LYS A 354 -16.46 97.33 57.27
CA LYS A 354 -16.39 95.86 57.35
C LYS A 354 -15.79 95.40 58.66
N THR A 355 -16.17 94.20 59.11
CA THR A 355 -15.41 93.46 60.13
C THR A 355 -14.02 93.10 59.62
N TRP A 356 -13.11 92.70 60.50
CA TRP A 356 -11.75 92.34 60.10
C TRP A 356 -11.76 91.18 59.08
N GLU A 357 -12.57 90.15 59.31
CA GLU A 357 -12.71 89.01 58.39
C GLU A 357 -13.29 89.43 57.02
N GLU A 358 -14.33 90.25 57.00
CA GLU A 358 -14.94 90.74 55.75
C GLU A 358 -13.99 91.64 54.96
N ALA A 359 -13.22 92.49 55.65
CA ALA A 359 -12.20 93.33 55.05
C ALA A 359 -11.07 92.50 54.44
N ARG A 360 -10.68 91.41 55.11
CA ARG A 360 -9.68 90.48 54.57
C ARG A 360 -10.17 89.78 53.32
N GLU A 361 -11.40 89.28 53.32
CA GLU A 361 -11.98 88.62 52.15
C GLU A 361 -12.17 89.59 50.97
N ASP A 362 -12.45 90.86 51.25
CA ASP A 362 -12.46 91.93 50.25
C ASP A 362 -11.09 92.10 49.59
N CYS A 363 -10.01 92.26 50.38
CA CYS A 363 -8.65 92.35 49.85
C CYS A 363 -8.28 91.11 49.02
N LYS A 364 -8.65 89.91 49.46
CA LYS A 364 -8.39 88.67 48.71
C LYS A 364 -9.12 88.65 47.36
N GLY A 365 -10.30 89.24 47.28
CA GLY A 365 -11.03 89.43 46.02
C GLY A 365 -10.25 90.22 44.97
N GLU A 366 -9.34 91.10 45.40
CA GLU A 366 -8.48 91.92 44.54
C GLU A 366 -7.04 91.39 44.38
N ASN A 367 -6.84 90.08 44.63
CA ASN A 367 -5.52 89.43 44.63
C ASN A 367 -4.52 90.12 45.58
N SER A 368 -5.00 90.50 46.77
CA SER A 368 -4.22 91.14 47.83
C SER A 368 -4.58 90.55 49.21
N ASP A 369 -3.99 91.06 50.28
CA ASP A 369 -4.42 90.74 51.66
C ASP A 369 -4.40 92.03 52.50
N LEU A 370 -4.82 92.01 53.76
CA LEU A 370 -4.71 93.18 54.64
C LEU A 370 -3.24 93.59 54.85
N ALA A 371 -3.00 94.88 55.05
CA ALA A 371 -1.64 95.43 55.15
C ALA A 371 -0.82 94.85 56.31
N VAL A 372 0.45 94.55 56.03
CA VAL A 372 1.44 93.95 56.91
C VAL A 372 2.66 94.87 57.00
N ALA A 373 3.20 95.06 58.19
CA ALA A 373 4.42 95.84 58.42
C ALA A 373 5.55 94.94 58.95
N HIS A 374 6.53 94.63 58.11
CA HIS A 374 7.72 93.86 58.49
C HIS A 374 8.83 94.76 59.03
N ILE A 375 8.91 95.99 58.50
CA ILE A 375 9.95 96.95 58.87
C ILE A 375 9.34 98.28 59.33
N PRO A 376 10.07 99.07 60.15
CA PRO A 376 9.57 100.36 60.63
C PRO A 376 9.14 101.33 59.52
N ALA A 377 9.78 101.28 58.35
CA ALA A 377 9.40 102.10 57.20
C ALA A 377 8.00 101.77 56.68
N GLU A 378 7.63 100.48 56.58
CA GLU A 378 6.29 100.05 56.16
C GLU A 378 5.23 100.44 57.19
N LYS A 379 5.54 100.32 58.48
CA LYS A 379 4.65 100.81 59.56
C LYS A 379 4.34 102.29 59.39
N ASN A 380 5.37 103.11 59.21
CA ASN A 380 5.20 104.55 59.03
C ASN A 380 4.39 104.84 57.77
N ASP A 381 4.66 104.14 56.66
CA ASP A 381 3.89 104.31 55.44
C ASP A 381 2.40 103.96 55.62
N ILE A 382 2.08 102.85 56.29
CA ILE A 382 0.70 102.45 56.61
C ILE A 382 -0.03 103.51 57.44
N ILE A 383 0.65 104.07 58.44
CA ILE A 383 0.08 105.10 59.32
C ILE A 383 -0.08 106.42 58.56
N ASP A 384 1.01 106.95 58.02
CA ASP A 384 1.09 108.32 57.50
C ASP A 384 0.40 108.48 56.14
N LYS A 385 0.51 107.49 55.26
CA LYS A 385 0.01 107.57 53.88
C LYS A 385 -1.36 106.91 53.71
N TYR A 386 -1.62 105.83 54.42
CA TYR A 386 -2.78 104.96 54.15
C TYR A 386 -3.86 104.94 55.23
N SER A 387 -3.67 105.65 56.35
CA SER A 387 -4.66 105.76 57.43
C SER A 387 -5.20 107.19 57.63
N PRO A 388 -5.61 107.92 56.56
CA PRO A 388 -5.96 109.32 56.67
C PRO A 388 -7.17 109.54 57.59
N PHE A 389 -7.21 110.69 58.28
CA PHE A 389 -8.36 111.11 59.12
C PHE A 389 -8.76 110.13 60.25
N SER A 390 -7.87 109.23 60.67
CA SER A 390 -8.11 108.25 61.73
C SER A 390 -7.73 108.81 63.12
N SER A 391 -8.54 108.47 64.14
CA SER A 391 -8.35 108.89 65.54
C SER A 391 -9.07 107.99 66.53
N GLY A 392 -8.49 107.75 67.70
CA GLY A 392 -9.05 106.93 68.77
C GLY A 392 -9.32 105.50 68.30
N THR A 393 -10.57 105.07 68.37
CA THR A 393 -11.01 103.75 67.89
C THR A 393 -11.54 103.78 66.45
N ASN A 394 -11.37 104.90 65.74
CA ASN A 394 -11.75 105.05 64.33
C ASN A 394 -10.50 105.05 63.47
N GLY A 395 -10.15 103.89 62.92
CA GLY A 395 -8.97 103.70 62.09
C GLY A 395 -9.20 102.61 61.06
N TYR A 396 -8.11 102.17 60.43
CA TYR A 396 -8.17 101.24 59.31
C TYR A 396 -7.70 99.86 59.73
N TRP A 397 -8.43 98.81 59.37
CA TRP A 397 -7.97 97.45 59.55
C TRP A 397 -6.64 97.23 58.84
N ILE A 398 -5.73 96.61 59.59
CA ILE A 398 -4.47 96.07 59.09
C ILE A 398 -4.45 94.57 59.39
N GLY A 399 -3.52 93.85 58.76
CA GLY A 399 -3.43 92.40 58.79
C GLY A 399 -2.95 91.80 60.10
N LEU A 400 -3.05 92.51 61.23
CA LEU A 400 -2.57 92.06 62.53
C LEU A 400 -3.74 91.65 63.42
N ARG A 401 -3.73 90.40 63.89
CA ARG A 401 -4.74 89.85 64.79
C ARG A 401 -4.13 88.94 65.84
N VAL A 402 -4.89 88.67 66.90
CA VAL A 402 -4.49 87.65 67.88
C VAL A 402 -4.86 86.26 67.38
N GLU A 403 -3.86 85.40 67.24
CA GLU A 403 -4.00 84.00 66.84
C GLU A 403 -3.09 83.13 67.72
N ASP A 404 -3.62 82.04 68.26
CA ASP A 404 -2.95 81.16 69.23
C ASP A 404 -2.37 81.86 70.48
N GLY A 405 -2.97 82.99 70.88
CA GLY A 405 -2.55 83.76 72.06
C GLY A 405 -1.38 84.72 71.81
N GLU A 406 -1.01 84.95 70.55
CA GLU A 406 0.03 85.88 70.14
C GLU A 406 -0.46 86.79 69.00
N TRP A 407 0.18 87.94 68.80
CA TRP A 407 -0.12 88.82 67.66
C TRP A 407 0.58 88.32 66.40
N LYS A 408 -0.21 87.99 65.38
CA LYS A 408 0.26 87.46 64.10
C LYS A 408 -0.29 88.22 62.92
N TRP A 409 0.56 88.36 61.91
CA TRP A 409 0.20 88.94 60.63
C TRP A 409 -0.54 87.93 59.75
N VAL A 410 -1.33 88.42 58.80
CA VAL A 410 -2.09 87.61 57.83
C VAL A 410 -1.23 86.70 56.96
N ASP A 411 0.06 87.00 56.82
CA ASP A 411 1.05 86.20 56.10
C ASP A 411 1.74 85.13 56.97
N GLY A 412 1.39 85.05 58.26
CA GLY A 412 1.90 84.08 59.22
C GLY A 412 3.14 84.54 59.98
N SER A 413 3.67 85.74 59.73
CA SER A 413 4.80 86.28 60.48
C SER A 413 4.39 86.79 61.86
N ASP A 414 5.29 86.69 62.84
CA ASP A 414 5.07 87.20 64.19
C ASP A 414 5.34 88.71 64.25
N LEU A 415 4.66 89.39 65.17
CA LEU A 415 4.90 90.80 65.41
C LEU A 415 6.28 91.03 66.08
N THR A 416 7.16 91.75 65.39
CA THR A 416 8.50 92.12 65.93
C THR A 416 8.57 93.54 66.51
N ASP A 417 7.54 94.36 66.33
CA ASP A 417 7.54 95.76 66.76
C ASP A 417 7.13 95.91 68.24
N SER A 418 8.12 96.17 69.09
CA SER A 418 7.94 96.37 70.54
C SER A 418 7.24 97.69 70.91
N SER A 419 6.95 98.58 69.96
CA SER A 419 6.20 99.82 70.23
C SER A 419 4.68 99.58 70.31
N PHE A 420 4.18 98.43 69.88
CA PHE A 420 2.80 98.01 70.05
C PHE A 420 2.67 97.05 71.24
N ASN A 421 2.30 97.59 72.40
CA ASN A 421 2.24 96.85 73.67
C ASN A 421 0.79 96.60 74.12
N ALA A 422 0.02 95.88 73.30
CA ALA A 422 -1.33 95.45 73.65
C ALA A 422 -1.35 93.95 74.02
N ASP A 423 -2.05 93.59 75.10
CA ASP A 423 -2.16 92.18 75.51
C ASP A 423 -2.85 91.33 74.42
N PRO A 424 -2.32 90.15 74.07
CA PRO A 424 -2.85 89.30 73.00
C PRO A 424 -4.10 88.54 73.48
N VAL A 425 -5.22 89.24 73.58
CA VAL A 425 -6.52 88.68 73.96
C VAL A 425 -7.24 88.13 72.72
N LYS A 426 -7.73 86.89 72.79
CA LYS A 426 -8.49 86.25 71.71
C LYS A 426 -9.66 87.14 71.25
N GLY A 427 -9.80 87.32 69.93
CA GLY A 427 -10.83 88.16 69.32
C GLY A 427 -10.45 89.66 69.21
N ARG A 428 -9.18 90.01 69.47
CA ARG A 428 -8.63 91.34 69.19
C ARG A 428 -7.91 91.39 67.85
N CYS A 429 -8.13 92.51 67.17
CA CYS A 429 -7.52 92.85 65.88
C CYS A 429 -6.95 94.28 65.97
N ALA A 430 -5.95 94.59 65.15
CA ALA A 430 -5.33 95.90 65.16
C ALA A 430 -5.89 96.81 64.06
N ILE A 431 -6.09 98.08 64.41
CA ILE A 431 -6.30 99.16 63.45
C ILE A 431 -5.09 100.08 63.44
N SER A 432 -4.80 100.64 62.26
CA SER A 432 -3.83 101.74 62.12
C SER A 432 -4.52 103.09 62.34
N VAL A 433 -3.90 103.94 63.17
CA VAL A 433 -4.48 105.22 63.59
C VAL A 433 -3.43 106.34 63.58
N LEU A 434 -3.67 107.35 62.75
CA LEU A 434 -2.75 108.45 62.45
C LEU A 434 -2.53 109.37 63.65
N ARG A 435 -3.59 109.79 64.36
CA ARG A 435 -3.45 110.74 65.48
C ARG A 435 -2.72 110.16 66.68
N GLU A 436 -2.78 108.85 66.86
CA GLU A 436 -2.08 108.09 67.88
C GLU A 436 -0.64 107.76 67.45
N ASN A 437 -0.32 107.99 66.17
CA ASN A 437 0.94 107.63 65.53
C ASN A 437 1.35 106.17 65.82
N ASN A 438 0.37 105.28 65.93
CA ASN A 438 0.55 103.88 66.31
C ASN A 438 -0.67 103.03 65.93
N TRP A 439 -0.60 101.73 66.21
CA TRP A 439 -1.73 100.84 66.06
C TRP A 439 -2.51 100.71 67.38
N VAL A 440 -3.81 100.41 67.26
CA VAL A 440 -4.73 100.28 68.40
C VAL A 440 -5.43 98.92 68.33
N SER A 441 -5.49 98.23 69.47
CA SER A 441 -6.19 96.94 69.60
C SER A 441 -7.69 97.16 69.85
N VAL A 442 -8.53 96.62 68.98
CA VAL A 442 -10.00 96.72 69.02
C VAL A 442 -10.64 95.34 68.81
N SER A 443 -11.97 95.25 68.95
CA SER A 443 -12.71 94.00 68.71
C SER A 443 -12.73 93.68 67.21
N CYS A 444 -12.37 92.45 66.79
CA CYS A 444 -12.39 92.06 65.37
C CYS A 444 -13.76 92.20 64.70
N GLY A 445 -14.84 92.11 65.49
CA GLY A 445 -16.22 92.31 65.03
C GLY A 445 -16.64 93.77 64.87
N ASP A 446 -15.78 94.73 65.21
CA ASP A 446 -16.05 96.13 64.93
C ASP A 446 -16.06 96.37 63.43
N HIS A 447 -16.83 97.35 62.97
CA HIS A 447 -16.81 97.74 61.56
C HIS A 447 -15.84 98.91 61.39
N LYS A 448 -14.90 98.77 60.46
CA LYS A 448 -13.88 99.78 60.15
C LYS A 448 -13.66 99.84 58.64
N GLN A 449 -12.98 100.91 58.22
CA GLN A 449 -12.33 100.99 56.92
C GLN A 449 -11.10 100.08 56.91
N TRP A 450 -10.49 99.79 55.76
CA TRP A 450 -9.39 98.82 55.70
C TRP A 450 -8.33 99.20 54.68
N ILE A 451 -7.11 98.69 54.89
CA ILE A 451 -5.99 98.88 53.97
C ILE A 451 -5.58 97.50 53.44
N CYS A 452 -5.63 97.37 52.12
CA CYS A 452 -5.12 96.18 51.43
C CYS A 452 -3.68 96.39 50.98
N GLN A 453 -2.93 95.31 50.85
CA GLN A 453 -1.55 95.27 50.39
C GLN A 453 -1.33 94.09 49.42
N LYS A 454 -0.58 94.33 48.36
CA LYS A 454 0.00 93.29 47.50
C LYS A 454 1.42 93.66 47.08
N LYS A 455 2.22 92.69 46.66
CA LYS A 455 3.59 92.95 46.19
C LYS A 455 3.57 93.80 44.92
N ALA A 456 4.47 94.78 44.83
CA ALA A 456 4.69 95.52 43.60
C ALA A 456 5.36 94.63 42.55
N LEU A 457 5.06 94.86 41.27
CA LEU A 457 5.76 94.18 40.19
C LEU A 457 7.22 94.64 40.16
N SER A 458 8.13 93.67 40.16
CA SER A 458 9.55 93.93 39.92
C SER A 458 9.76 94.23 38.44
N LEU A 459 9.80 95.51 38.08
CA LEU A 459 10.20 95.97 36.75
C LEU A 459 11.74 95.93 36.65
N THR A 460 12.33 94.74 36.72
CA THR A 460 13.73 94.54 36.35
C THR A 460 13.82 94.51 34.84
N VAL A 461 14.40 95.57 34.26
CA VAL A 461 14.73 95.69 32.83
C VAL A 461 15.86 94.75 32.46
#